data_AF-A0A7Y6X9N1-F1
#
_entry.id   AF-A0A7Y6X9N1-F1
#
_cell.length_a   1.000
_cell.length_b   1.000
_cell.length_c   1.000
_cell.angle_alpha   90.00
_cell.angle_beta   90.00
_cell.angle_gamma   90.00
#
_symmetry.space_group_name_H-M   'P 1'
#
loop_
_entity.id
_entity.type
_entity.pdbx_description
1 polymer ?
#
loop_
_entity_poly.entity_id
_entity_poly.type
_entity_poly.pdbx_seq_one_letter_code
_entity_poly.pdbx_strand_id
1 'polypeptide(L)'
;MTRTLPWLMVFALSGSQAWAQDAAQGDACGGLRFVNGRMELGRKLEPKGPATEACLKHVAEALASRPAIRSVTVAARLPDAERLDGQGLAVAKAAADVLVSAGVARTRVSAVAPPAVPGEPGQLQLAYVERPAQPRVAQVRAASGEVSAGSGPDSLRPRGVGDSLYTGELFQTSKDASAELELADTSRVRVTADSLLRLGAIELGANSKRVVRLELMRGTVETVAAPGGEGSVFEVRTRGAVAGVRGTQFRVSAQEDGGSRLETLEGKVALGADLGEVEVAGGHGSRVLPGAAPEAPRPLLTAPLLNGPRGGSFTTPPKLEWFTVAGAKTYRVELGRTADFAASVRTYEAQGQAFTVPTDLTGKWFWRVLPVDADGFIGFPSKIFAFDLRP
;
A
#
# COMPACT_ATOMS: atom_id res chain seq x y z
N MET A 1 -58.97 -27.01 -4.75
CA MET A 1 -58.95 -25.53 -4.83
C MET A 1 -58.59 -24.98 -3.46
N THR A 2 -57.30 -24.76 -3.24
CA THR A 2 -56.71 -24.23 -2.00
C THR A 2 -55.44 -23.50 -2.45
N ARG A 3 -55.43 -22.17 -2.30
CA ARG A 3 -54.33 -21.28 -2.70
C ARG A 3 -53.26 -21.29 -1.60
N THR A 4 -52.04 -21.73 -1.94
CA THR A 4 -50.85 -21.60 -1.08
C THR A 4 -49.97 -20.46 -1.60
N LEU A 5 -49.70 -19.47 -0.74
CA LEU A 5 -48.75 -18.36 -0.98
C LEU A 5 -47.29 -18.88 -1.01
N PRO A 6 -46.37 -18.20 -1.72
CA PRO A 6 -44.94 -18.50 -1.63
C PRO A 6 -44.32 -17.80 -0.41
N TRP A 7 -43.48 -18.55 0.30
CA TRP A 7 -42.62 -18.07 1.39
C TRP A 7 -41.48 -17.23 0.81
N LEU A 8 -41.40 -15.95 1.22
CA LEU A 8 -40.22 -15.10 1.06
C LEU A 8 -39.16 -15.51 2.11
N MET A 9 -38.05 -16.13 1.66
CA MET A 9 -36.84 -16.26 2.47
C MET A 9 -36.11 -14.92 2.52
N VAL A 10 -36.10 -14.31 3.70
CA VAL A 10 -35.28 -13.14 4.03
C VAL A 10 -33.84 -13.61 4.26
N PHE A 11 -32.91 -13.17 3.39
CA PHE A 11 -31.47 -13.30 3.61
C PHE A 11 -31.03 -12.30 4.69
N ALA A 12 -30.72 -12.79 5.88
CA ALA A 12 -30.02 -12.02 6.90
C ALA A 12 -28.53 -11.92 6.54
N LEU A 13 -28.12 -10.76 6.01
CA LEU A 13 -26.72 -10.37 5.86
C LEU A 13 -26.14 -10.05 7.25
N SER A 14 -25.56 -11.04 7.93
CA SER A 14 -24.75 -10.81 9.11
C SER A 14 -23.40 -10.21 8.70
N GLY A 15 -23.24 -8.91 8.93
CA GLY A 15 -22.00 -8.18 8.71
C GLY A 15 -20.85 -8.76 9.54
N SER A 16 -19.81 -9.22 8.87
CA SER A 16 -18.54 -9.62 9.47
C SER A 16 -17.73 -8.38 9.88
N GLN A 17 -17.84 -7.99 11.15
CA GLN A 17 -16.82 -7.19 11.82
C GLN A 17 -15.76 -8.14 12.38
N ALA A 18 -14.59 -8.17 11.73
CA ALA A 18 -13.38 -8.75 12.31
C ALA A 18 -12.22 -7.80 12.01
N TRP A 19 -12.08 -6.79 12.88
CA TRP A 19 -10.97 -5.84 12.87
C TRP A 19 -9.99 -6.33 13.94
N ALA A 20 -8.90 -6.96 13.50
CA ALA A 20 -7.79 -7.31 14.38
C ALA A 20 -6.67 -6.26 14.19
N GLN A 21 -6.29 -5.69 15.32
CA GLN A 21 -5.35 -4.60 15.51
C GLN A 21 -3.91 -5.10 15.25
N ASP A 22 -3.21 -4.52 14.27
CA ASP A 22 -1.75 -4.51 14.30
C ASP A 22 -1.34 -3.27 15.10
N ALA A 23 -1.01 -3.50 16.37
CA ALA A 23 -0.54 -2.48 17.30
C ALA A 23 0.88 -2.06 16.93
N ALA A 24 1.01 -0.97 16.16
CA ALA A 24 2.19 -0.13 16.21
C ALA A 24 2.18 0.62 17.55
N GLN A 25 3.20 0.40 18.39
CA GLN A 25 3.42 1.18 19.61
C GLN A 25 3.55 2.66 19.23
N GLY A 26 2.51 3.44 19.54
CA GLY A 26 2.38 4.84 19.12
C GLY A 26 0.98 5.22 18.64
N ASP A 27 0.10 4.25 18.38
CA ASP A 27 -1.21 4.53 17.78
C ASP A 27 -2.27 4.99 18.79
N ALA A 28 -2.07 6.18 19.37
CA ALA A 28 -3.05 6.84 20.23
C ALA A 28 -4.40 7.09 19.54
N CYS A 29 -4.50 6.89 18.23
CA CYS A 29 -5.74 7.05 17.45
C CYS A 29 -6.37 5.72 17.01
N GLY A 30 -5.74 4.58 17.30
CA GLY A 30 -6.16 3.25 16.87
C GLY A 30 -6.15 3.01 15.35
N GLY A 31 -5.56 3.93 14.58
CA GLY A 31 -5.30 3.78 13.15
C GLY A 31 -5.56 5.08 12.41
N LEU A 32 -4.67 6.05 12.51
CA LEU A 32 -4.80 7.35 11.82
C LEU A 32 -4.49 7.21 10.32
N ARG A 33 -5.44 7.59 9.46
CA ARG A 33 -5.32 7.61 8.00
C ARG A 33 -5.82 8.93 7.43
N PHE A 34 -5.23 9.38 6.32
CA PHE A 34 -5.59 10.61 5.63
C PHE A 34 -6.30 10.29 4.32
N VAL A 35 -7.63 10.36 4.31
CA VAL A 35 -8.45 9.86 3.19
C VAL A 35 -9.36 10.98 2.70
N ASN A 36 -9.15 11.42 1.45
CA ASN A 36 -10.05 12.34 0.75
C ASN A 36 -10.41 13.61 1.56
N GLY A 37 -9.43 14.21 2.25
CA GLY A 37 -9.64 15.42 3.06
C GLY A 37 -10.26 15.16 4.44
N ARG A 38 -10.36 13.90 4.87
CA ARG A 38 -10.78 13.50 6.21
C ARG A 38 -9.71 12.65 6.88
N MET A 39 -9.54 12.84 8.18
CA MET A 39 -8.73 11.93 8.99
C MET A 39 -9.64 10.82 9.50
N GLU A 40 -9.37 9.59 9.07
CA GLU A 40 -10.02 8.42 9.61
C GLU A 40 -9.21 7.90 10.79
N LEU A 41 -9.89 7.60 11.89
CA LEU A 41 -9.30 7.09 13.13
C LEU A 41 -9.87 5.69 13.34
N GLY A 42 -9.06 4.74 13.83
CA GLY A 42 -9.56 3.40 14.13
C GLY A 42 -10.44 3.31 15.38
N ARG A 43 -10.67 4.43 16.06
CA ARG A 43 -11.66 4.58 17.13
C ARG A 43 -12.40 5.90 17.03
N LYS A 44 -13.63 5.93 17.54
CA LYS A 44 -14.35 7.20 17.72
C LYS A 44 -13.61 8.05 18.75
N LEU A 45 -13.54 9.35 18.49
CA LEU A 45 -12.86 10.30 19.35
C LEU A 45 -13.90 11.04 20.20
N GLU A 46 -13.92 10.74 21.50
CA GLU A 46 -14.82 11.39 22.44
C GLU A 46 -14.55 12.91 22.48
N PRO A 47 -15.56 13.75 22.77
CA PRO A 47 -15.44 15.21 22.80
C PRO A 47 -14.30 15.75 23.66
N LYS A 48 -13.98 15.05 24.76
CA LYS A 48 -12.97 15.45 25.75
C LYS A 48 -12.31 14.20 26.35
N GLY A 49 -11.16 14.41 26.98
CA GLY A 49 -10.51 13.40 27.82
C GLY A 49 -9.07 13.08 27.41
N PRO A 50 -8.32 12.36 28.26
CA PRO A 50 -6.89 12.11 28.06
C PRO A 50 -6.60 11.27 26.80
N ALA A 51 -7.49 10.34 26.46
CA ALA A 51 -7.40 9.56 25.22
C ALA A 51 -7.52 10.44 23.97
N THR A 52 -8.41 11.43 24.01
CA THR A 52 -8.61 12.41 22.95
C THR A 52 -7.38 13.32 22.79
N GLU A 53 -6.85 13.84 23.89
CA GLU A 53 -5.65 14.66 23.87
C GLU A 53 -4.43 13.91 23.32
N ALA A 54 -4.25 12.65 23.72
CA ALA A 54 -3.17 11.80 23.21
C ALA A 54 -3.29 11.58 21.69
N CYS A 55 -4.50 11.30 21.19
CA CYS A 55 -4.72 11.18 19.75
C CYS A 55 -4.49 12.50 19.00
N LEU A 56 -4.93 13.64 19.54
CA LEU A 56 -4.70 14.95 18.92
C LEU A 56 -3.20 15.30 18.86
N LYS A 57 -2.41 14.95 19.88
CA LYS A 57 -0.94 15.08 19.84
C LYS A 57 -0.32 14.22 18.74
N HIS A 58 -0.75 12.96 18.63
CA HIS A 58 -0.33 12.08 17.54
C HIS A 58 -0.73 12.64 16.15
N VAL A 59 -1.93 13.23 16.02
CA VAL A 59 -2.34 13.94 14.80
C VAL A 59 -1.41 15.13 14.50
N ALA A 60 -1.01 15.91 15.49
CA ALA A 60 -0.08 17.03 15.29
C ALA A 60 1.29 16.57 14.77
N GLU A 61 1.83 15.49 15.31
CA GLU A 61 3.07 14.86 14.82
C GLU A 61 2.90 14.38 13.37
N ALA A 62 1.78 13.73 13.07
CA ALA A 62 1.43 13.31 11.71
C ALA A 62 1.30 14.49 10.74
N LEU A 63 0.74 15.62 11.18
CA LEU A 63 0.65 16.84 10.36
C LEU A 63 2.00 17.49 10.10
N ALA A 64 2.94 17.39 11.04
CA ALA A 64 4.30 17.92 10.89
C ALA A 64 5.09 17.18 9.81
N SER A 65 4.82 15.90 9.59
CA SER A 65 5.45 15.12 8.51
C SER A 65 4.82 15.36 7.12
N ARG A 66 3.73 16.16 7.04
CA ARG A 66 2.89 16.36 5.83
C ARG A 66 2.73 17.84 5.46
N PRO A 67 3.76 18.47 4.86
CA PRO A 67 3.74 19.92 4.57
C PRO A 67 2.70 20.36 3.54
N ALA A 68 2.17 19.42 2.73
CA ALA A 68 1.13 19.71 1.75
C ALA A 68 -0.25 19.98 2.36
N ILE A 69 -0.51 19.46 3.58
CA ILE A 69 -1.72 19.77 4.33
C ILE A 69 -1.59 21.22 4.81
N ARG A 70 -2.41 22.13 4.29
CA ARG A 70 -2.30 23.55 4.65
C ARG A 70 -3.24 23.95 5.77
N SER A 71 -4.40 23.32 5.87
CA SER A 71 -5.31 23.57 7.00
C SER A 71 -5.94 22.29 7.51
N VAL A 72 -6.36 22.34 8.77
CA VAL A 72 -7.06 21.29 9.51
C VAL A 72 -8.26 21.91 10.18
N THR A 73 -9.40 21.26 10.07
CA THR A 73 -10.66 21.64 10.69
C THR A 73 -11.04 20.59 11.72
N VAL A 74 -11.18 21.01 12.98
CA VAL A 74 -11.73 20.20 14.05
C VAL A 74 -13.23 20.46 14.14
N ALA A 75 -14.03 19.41 13.97
CA ALA A 75 -15.48 19.46 14.04
C ALA A 75 -15.98 18.70 15.29
N ALA A 76 -16.68 19.40 16.19
CA ALA A 76 -17.38 18.76 17.29
C ALA A 76 -18.85 18.55 16.94
N ARG A 77 -19.26 17.30 16.78
CA ARG A 77 -20.66 16.92 16.58
C ARG A 77 -21.20 16.46 17.92
N LEU A 78 -21.95 17.32 18.60
CA LEU A 78 -22.59 17.02 19.88
C LEU A 78 -24.12 17.02 19.72
N PRO A 79 -24.86 16.22 20.51
CA PRO A 79 -26.32 16.25 20.53
C PRO A 79 -26.87 17.67 20.61
N ASP A 80 -28.01 17.93 19.98
CA ASP A 80 -28.53 19.30 19.82
C ASP A 80 -28.73 20.04 21.16
N ALA A 81 -29.07 19.33 22.24
CA ALA A 81 -29.18 19.88 23.58
C ALA A 81 -27.86 20.53 24.05
N GLU A 82 -26.71 19.94 23.74
CA GLU A 82 -25.38 20.47 24.10
C GLU A 82 -24.86 21.50 23.08
N ARG A 83 -25.27 21.37 21.81
CA ARG A 83 -24.85 22.28 20.73
C ARG A 83 -25.47 23.66 20.87
N LEU A 84 -26.74 23.74 21.26
CA LEU A 84 -27.51 24.99 21.35
C LEU A 84 -26.99 25.94 22.45
N ASP A 85 -26.30 25.41 23.46
CA ASP A 85 -25.67 26.18 24.55
C ASP A 85 -24.24 26.68 24.20
N GLY A 86 -23.81 26.54 22.94
CA GLY A 86 -22.47 26.94 22.48
C GLY A 86 -21.34 25.98 22.91
N GLN A 87 -21.65 24.90 23.63
CA GLN A 87 -20.66 23.94 24.12
C GLN A 87 -19.96 23.20 22.97
N GLY A 88 -20.66 22.93 21.86
CA GLY A 88 -20.05 22.30 20.68
C GLY A 88 -18.86 23.08 20.12
N LEU A 89 -19.00 24.40 19.95
CA LEU A 89 -17.89 25.22 19.45
C LEU A 89 -16.76 25.34 20.48
N ALA A 90 -17.10 25.39 21.77
CA ALA A 90 -16.11 25.42 22.85
C ALA A 90 -15.27 24.11 22.88
N VAL A 91 -15.92 22.96 22.69
CA VAL A 91 -15.26 21.66 22.57
C VAL A 91 -14.32 21.62 21.36
N ALA A 92 -14.81 22.04 20.18
CA ALA A 92 -13.99 22.07 18.97
C ALA A 92 -12.77 23.00 19.13
N LYS A 93 -12.95 24.16 19.77
CA LYS A 93 -11.86 25.11 20.07
C LYS A 93 -10.84 24.53 21.03
N ALA A 94 -11.28 23.88 22.12
CA ALA A 94 -10.37 23.25 23.07
C ALA A 94 -9.52 22.15 22.39
N ALA A 95 -10.13 21.33 21.56
CA ALA A 95 -9.41 20.33 20.77
C ALA A 95 -8.44 20.98 19.74
N ALA A 96 -8.85 22.08 19.10
CA ALA A 96 -7.96 22.86 18.24
C ALA A 96 -6.78 23.46 19.01
N ASP A 97 -6.98 23.90 20.26
CA ASP A 97 -5.90 24.41 21.11
C ASP A 97 -4.88 23.30 21.44
N VAL A 98 -5.31 22.05 21.64
CA VAL A 98 -4.38 20.91 21.81
C VAL A 98 -3.48 20.73 20.58
N LEU A 99 -4.03 20.79 19.36
CA LEU A 99 -3.23 20.72 18.14
C LEU A 99 -2.22 21.86 18.05
N VAL A 100 -2.62 23.07 18.45
CA VAL A 100 -1.75 24.24 18.45
C VAL A 100 -0.64 24.12 19.48
N SER A 101 -0.95 23.69 20.70
CA SER A 101 0.03 23.41 21.74
C SER A 101 0.98 22.28 21.37
N ALA A 102 0.56 21.35 20.51
CA ALA A 102 1.39 20.28 19.96
C ALA A 102 2.19 20.70 18.69
N GLY A 103 2.19 21.99 18.33
CA GLY A 103 3.07 22.54 17.29
C GLY A 103 2.41 22.85 15.94
N VAL A 104 1.09 22.66 15.79
CA VAL A 104 0.38 23.07 14.57
C VAL A 104 0.13 24.58 14.60
N ALA A 105 0.57 25.31 13.58
CA ALA A 105 0.37 26.76 13.54
C ALA A 105 -1.12 27.16 13.65
N ARG A 106 -1.44 28.12 14.53
CA ARG A 106 -2.82 28.59 14.78
C ARG A 106 -3.56 28.98 13.50
N THR A 107 -2.87 29.57 12.54
CA THR A 107 -3.41 29.98 11.23
C THR A 107 -3.86 28.81 10.36
N ARG A 108 -3.43 27.58 10.66
CA ARG A 108 -3.79 26.36 9.95
C ARG A 108 -4.95 25.62 10.59
N VAL A 109 -5.39 25.98 11.81
CA VAL A 109 -6.40 25.24 12.56
C VAL A 109 -7.70 26.02 12.64
N SER A 110 -8.80 25.43 12.18
CA SER A 110 -10.15 25.94 12.36
C SER A 110 -10.97 24.99 13.24
N ALA A 111 -11.97 25.55 13.92
CA ALA A 111 -12.88 24.81 14.79
C ALA A 111 -14.33 25.10 14.38
N VAL A 112 -15.13 24.05 14.21
CA VAL A 112 -16.54 24.14 13.81
C VAL A 112 -17.41 23.21 14.65
N ALA A 113 -18.70 23.51 14.76
CA ALA A 113 -19.67 22.68 15.48
C ALA A 113 -20.89 22.40 14.59
N PRO A 114 -20.79 21.47 13.63
CA PRO A 114 -21.90 21.13 12.76
C PRO A 114 -23.01 20.39 13.53
N PRO A 115 -24.25 20.36 13.00
CA PRO A 115 -25.34 19.62 13.61
C PRO A 115 -24.98 18.14 13.84
N ALA A 116 -25.46 17.57 14.95
CA ALA A 116 -25.34 16.14 15.17
C ALA A 116 -26.25 15.34 14.24
N VAL A 117 -25.87 14.08 14.03
CA VAL A 117 -26.76 13.10 13.41
C VAL A 117 -27.67 12.55 14.52
N PRO A 118 -29.00 12.55 14.34
CA PRO A 118 -29.90 12.00 15.34
C PRO A 118 -29.54 10.55 15.72
N GLY A 119 -29.42 10.29 17.02
CA GLY A 119 -29.08 8.95 17.55
C GLY A 119 -27.58 8.62 17.59
N GLU A 120 -26.69 9.49 17.11
CA GLU A 120 -25.25 9.31 17.28
C GLU A 120 -24.74 9.97 18.57
N PRO A 121 -23.81 9.33 19.30
CA PRO A 121 -23.15 9.95 20.45
C PRO A 121 -22.25 11.10 20.00
N GLY A 122 -21.97 12.03 20.92
CA GLY A 122 -21.09 13.16 20.67
C GLY A 122 -19.68 12.70 20.28
N GLN A 123 -19.09 13.31 19.25
CA GLN A 123 -17.76 12.94 18.77
C GLN A 123 -17.01 14.10 18.11
N LEU A 124 -15.68 13.99 18.10
CA LEU A 124 -14.79 14.83 17.31
C LEU A 124 -14.48 14.18 15.95
N GLN A 125 -14.49 15.00 14.91
CA GLN A 125 -14.03 14.64 13.58
C GLN A 125 -12.97 15.63 13.13
N LEU A 126 -11.97 15.15 12.38
CA LEU A 126 -10.95 16.00 11.81
C LEU A 126 -11.01 15.92 10.28
N ALA A 127 -11.05 17.10 9.66
CA ALA A 127 -10.91 17.26 8.22
C ALA A 127 -9.65 18.06 7.92
N TYR A 128 -9.10 17.90 6.73
CA TYR A 128 -7.92 18.63 6.30
C TYR A 128 -8.05 19.06 4.85
N VAL A 129 -7.35 20.14 4.52
CA VAL A 129 -7.24 20.62 3.14
C VAL A 129 -5.77 20.56 2.73
N GLU A 130 -5.51 19.74 1.72
CA GLU A 130 -4.25 19.77 0.99
C GLU A 130 -4.30 20.92 -0.02
N ARG A 131 -3.26 21.77 0.01
CA ARG A 131 -3.00 22.72 -1.08
C ARG A 131 -1.53 22.54 -1.47
N PRO A 132 -1.23 21.46 -2.19
CA PRO A 132 0.12 21.16 -2.58
C PRO A 132 0.56 22.17 -3.65
N ALA A 133 1.85 22.53 -3.64
CA ALA A 133 2.41 23.43 -4.66
C ALA A 133 2.48 22.77 -6.04
N GLN A 134 2.38 21.44 -6.09
CA GLN A 134 2.45 20.60 -7.28
C GLN A 134 1.33 19.54 -7.22
N PRO A 135 0.83 19.05 -8.36
CA PRO A 135 -0.11 17.94 -8.36
C PRO A 135 0.55 16.71 -7.70
N ARG A 136 -0.23 15.97 -6.89
CA ARG A 136 0.23 14.68 -6.39
C ARG A 136 0.45 13.73 -7.58
N VAL A 137 1.50 12.93 -7.52
CA VAL A 137 1.80 11.93 -8.56
C VAL A 137 1.46 10.52 -8.08
N ALA A 138 1.42 10.28 -6.78
CA ALA A 138 0.95 9.01 -6.22
C ALA A 138 0.29 9.21 -4.87
N GLN A 139 -0.39 8.17 -4.39
CA GLN A 139 -0.89 8.05 -3.03
C GLN A 139 -0.51 6.68 -2.48
N VAL A 140 -0.14 6.63 -1.19
CA VAL A 140 0.07 5.35 -0.50
C VAL A 140 -1.28 4.68 -0.30
N ARG A 141 -1.60 3.69 -1.12
CA ARG A 141 -2.87 2.96 -1.07
C ARG A 141 -2.89 1.98 0.10
N ALA A 142 -1.77 1.32 0.33
CA ALA A 142 -1.63 0.31 1.35
C ALA A 142 -0.14 0.22 1.76
N ALA A 143 0.15 0.00 3.04
CA ALA A 143 1.52 -0.11 3.55
C ALA A 143 1.61 -1.06 4.74
N SER A 144 2.77 -1.69 4.90
CA SER A 144 3.16 -2.50 6.04
C SER A 144 4.63 -2.28 6.34
N GLY A 145 4.99 -2.35 7.62
CA GLY A 145 6.33 -1.96 8.07
C GLY A 145 6.57 -0.46 7.92
N GLU A 146 7.83 -0.06 8.05
CA GLU A 146 8.23 1.34 7.96
C GLU A 146 8.40 1.78 6.50
N VAL A 147 7.61 2.78 6.11
CA VAL A 147 7.75 3.44 4.81
C VAL A 147 7.95 4.94 5.02
N SER A 148 8.79 5.54 4.19
CA SER A 148 9.14 6.95 4.30
C SER A 148 9.28 7.60 2.93
N ALA A 149 9.04 8.91 2.85
CA ALA A 149 9.32 9.67 1.65
C ALA A 149 9.83 11.08 1.93
N GLY A 150 10.55 11.64 0.97
CA GLY A 150 11.14 12.98 1.05
C GLY A 150 11.84 13.38 -0.25
N SER A 151 12.25 14.64 -0.37
CA SER A 151 12.94 15.14 -1.57
C SER A 151 14.31 14.52 -1.82
N GLY A 152 14.92 13.93 -0.78
CA GLY A 152 16.24 13.30 -0.83
C GLY A 152 16.46 12.40 0.40
N PRO A 153 17.62 11.72 0.48
CA PRO A 153 17.90 10.77 1.56
C PRO A 153 17.83 11.39 2.96
N ASP A 154 18.30 12.63 3.12
CA ASP A 154 18.34 13.33 4.43
C ASP A 154 16.99 13.95 4.83
N SER A 155 16.00 13.95 3.93
CA SER A 155 14.69 14.56 4.16
C SER A 155 13.55 13.55 4.26
N LEU A 156 13.88 12.25 4.33
CA LEU A 156 12.91 11.19 4.47
C LEU A 156 12.11 11.33 5.77
N ARG A 157 10.78 11.30 5.64
CA ARG A 157 9.86 11.31 6.78
C ARG A 157 8.91 10.13 6.66
N PRO A 158 8.44 9.57 7.79
CA PRO A 158 7.45 8.51 7.78
C PRO A 158 6.23 8.86 6.92
N ARG A 159 5.75 7.87 6.17
CA ARG A 159 4.52 7.92 5.38
C ARG A 159 3.56 6.84 5.84
N GLY A 160 2.27 7.12 5.74
CA GLY A 160 1.19 6.19 6.06
C GLY A 160 0.18 6.06 4.93
N VAL A 161 -0.76 5.13 5.10
CA VAL A 161 -1.86 4.93 4.15
C VAL A 161 -2.67 6.22 3.99
N GLY A 162 -2.92 6.60 2.74
CA GLY A 162 -3.61 7.81 2.35
C GLY A 162 -2.70 9.00 2.06
N ASP A 163 -1.41 8.93 2.40
CA ASP A 163 -0.48 10.03 2.15
C ASP A 163 -0.23 10.24 0.66
N SER A 164 -0.35 11.50 0.23
CA SER A 164 0.04 11.96 -1.10
C SER A 164 1.57 11.98 -1.24
N LEU A 165 2.04 11.60 -2.42
CA LEU A 165 3.43 11.67 -2.84
C LEU A 165 3.56 12.58 -4.07
N TYR A 166 4.70 13.27 -4.17
CA TYR A 166 4.94 14.32 -5.15
C TYR A 166 6.11 14.00 -6.07
N THR A 167 6.16 14.67 -7.22
CA THR A 167 7.25 14.51 -8.18
C THR A 167 8.60 14.84 -7.53
N GLY A 168 9.61 14.05 -7.85
CA GLY A 168 10.97 14.15 -7.32
C GLY A 168 11.19 13.47 -5.97
N GLU A 169 10.13 13.12 -5.22
CA GLU A 169 10.29 12.45 -3.93
C GLU A 169 10.91 11.05 -4.09
N LEU A 170 11.80 10.72 -3.18
CA LEU A 170 12.24 9.37 -2.88
C LEU A 170 11.22 8.71 -1.96
N PHE A 171 10.72 7.55 -2.35
CA PHE A 171 9.91 6.65 -1.54
C PHE A 171 10.74 5.43 -1.16
N GLN A 172 10.86 5.18 0.14
CA GLN A 172 11.66 4.10 0.70
C GLN A 172 10.80 3.14 1.51
N THR A 173 11.11 1.85 1.37
CA THR A 173 10.63 0.75 2.21
C THR A 173 11.82 0.17 2.98
N SER A 174 11.65 -0.11 4.27
CA SER A 174 12.65 -0.85 5.05
C SER A 174 12.64 -2.36 4.73
N LYS A 175 13.49 -3.15 5.39
CA LYS A 175 13.70 -4.58 5.12
C LYS A 175 12.45 -5.45 5.31
N ASP A 176 11.55 -5.07 6.21
CA ASP A 176 10.31 -5.79 6.49
C ASP A 176 9.08 -5.01 6.03
N ALA A 177 9.28 -4.00 5.17
CA ALA A 177 8.23 -3.13 4.70
C ALA A 177 7.80 -3.43 3.26
N SER A 178 6.54 -3.15 2.96
CA SER A 178 6.05 -3.11 1.59
C SER A 178 4.92 -2.10 1.50
N ALA A 179 4.75 -1.49 0.33
CA ALA A 179 3.64 -0.60 0.07
C ALA A 179 3.13 -0.73 -1.35
N GLU A 180 1.82 -0.57 -1.52
CA GLU A 180 1.20 -0.35 -2.82
C GLU A 180 0.93 1.15 -2.98
N LEU A 181 1.44 1.71 -4.06
CA LEU A 181 1.20 3.07 -4.49
C LEU A 181 0.15 3.06 -5.61
N GLU A 182 -0.83 3.94 -5.50
CA GLU A 182 -1.73 4.26 -6.60
C GLU A 182 -1.22 5.54 -7.25
N LEU A 183 -0.82 5.45 -8.52
CA LEU A 183 -0.33 6.60 -9.28
C LEU A 183 -1.49 7.46 -9.79
N ALA A 184 -1.21 8.72 -10.12
CA ALA A 184 -2.20 9.64 -10.66
C ALA A 184 -2.85 9.18 -11.98
N ASP A 185 -2.18 8.29 -12.73
CA ASP A 185 -2.71 7.66 -13.94
C ASP A 185 -3.53 6.39 -13.68
N THR A 186 -3.83 6.06 -12.42
CA THR A 186 -4.52 4.85 -11.93
C THR A 186 -3.71 3.54 -12.01
N SER A 187 -2.44 3.60 -12.42
CA SER A 187 -1.53 2.46 -12.33
C SER A 187 -1.24 2.12 -10.86
N ARG A 188 -1.00 0.85 -10.57
CA ARG A 188 -0.62 0.39 -9.23
C ARG A 188 0.81 -0.13 -9.21
N VAL A 189 1.58 0.35 -8.25
CA VAL A 189 3.00 0.01 -8.08
C VAL A 189 3.22 -0.50 -6.67
N ARG A 190 3.48 -1.80 -6.53
CA ARG A 190 3.87 -2.40 -5.27
C ARG A 190 5.39 -2.31 -5.12
N VAL A 191 5.84 -1.54 -4.15
CA VAL A 191 7.24 -1.40 -3.75
C VAL A 191 7.51 -2.44 -2.66
N THR A 192 8.39 -3.40 -2.95
CA THR A 192 8.71 -4.50 -2.02
C THR A 192 9.76 -4.05 -1.00
N ALA A 193 10.09 -4.93 -0.05
CA ALA A 193 11.14 -4.72 0.94
C ALA A 193 12.45 -4.17 0.37
N ASP A 194 13.13 -3.36 1.18
CA ASP A 194 14.44 -2.75 0.92
C ASP A 194 14.56 -2.08 -0.46
N SER A 195 13.52 -1.32 -0.82
CA SER A 195 13.47 -0.63 -2.11
C SER A 195 13.52 0.88 -1.94
N LEU A 196 14.16 1.54 -2.91
CA LEU A 196 14.21 2.99 -3.02
C LEU A 196 13.77 3.40 -4.43
N LEU A 197 12.59 4.02 -4.49
CA LEU A 197 11.94 4.45 -5.72
C LEU A 197 11.86 5.98 -5.75
N ARG A 198 12.41 6.63 -6.77
CA ARG A 198 12.15 8.03 -7.05
C ARG A 198 10.91 8.16 -7.93
N LEU A 199 9.94 8.95 -7.48
CA LEU A 199 8.78 9.29 -8.27
C LEU A 199 9.14 10.42 -9.23
N GLY A 200 9.04 10.18 -10.54
CA GLY A 200 9.20 11.23 -11.53
C GLY A 200 7.91 12.01 -11.77
N ALA A 201 7.94 12.82 -12.84
CA ALA A 201 6.74 13.51 -13.31
C ALA A 201 5.71 12.51 -13.84
N ILE A 202 4.45 12.74 -13.48
CA ILE A 202 3.29 12.08 -14.09
C ILE A 202 2.44 13.16 -14.75
N GLU A 203 2.46 13.14 -16.08
CA GLU A 203 1.71 14.09 -16.90
C GLU A 203 0.50 13.37 -17.49
N LEU A 204 -0.68 13.95 -17.28
CA LEU A 204 -1.94 13.46 -17.83
C LEU A 204 -2.44 14.46 -18.87
N GLY A 205 -2.60 14.01 -20.09
CA GLY A 205 -3.13 14.79 -21.21
C GLY A 205 -4.54 14.35 -21.60
N ALA A 206 -5.07 14.97 -22.66
CA ALA A 206 -6.33 14.57 -23.26
C ALA A 206 -6.26 13.13 -23.83
N ASN A 207 -7.43 12.51 -24.04
CA ASN A 207 -7.57 11.19 -24.67
C ASN A 207 -6.76 10.08 -23.98
N SER A 208 -6.64 10.14 -22.65
CA SER A 208 -5.86 9.19 -21.85
C SER A 208 -4.37 9.11 -22.25
N LYS A 209 -3.84 10.12 -22.97
CA LYS A 209 -2.41 10.25 -23.17
C LYS A 209 -1.75 10.55 -21.84
N ARG A 210 -0.69 9.82 -21.52
CA ARG A 210 0.06 10.04 -20.28
C ARG A 210 1.55 9.85 -20.45
N VAL A 211 2.31 10.47 -19.56
CA VAL A 211 3.75 10.22 -19.42
C VAL A 211 4.02 9.93 -17.96
N VAL A 212 4.39 8.69 -17.66
CA VAL A 212 4.78 8.23 -16.32
C VAL A 212 6.24 7.82 -16.37
N ARG A 213 7.05 8.41 -15.50
CA ARG A 213 8.44 8.02 -15.31
C ARG A 213 8.70 7.72 -13.85
N LEU A 214 9.14 6.50 -13.57
CA LEU A 214 9.60 6.07 -12.26
C LEU A 214 11.08 5.72 -12.37
N GLU A 215 11.84 5.95 -11.30
CA GLU A 215 13.25 5.56 -11.24
C GLU A 215 13.48 4.69 -10.01
N LEU A 216 13.73 3.40 -10.25
CA LEU A 216 14.06 2.43 -9.23
C LEU A 216 15.57 2.42 -9.02
N MET A 217 16.02 2.91 -7.87
CA MET A 217 17.43 2.99 -7.53
C MET A 217 17.97 1.66 -6.99
N ARG A 218 17.17 0.96 -6.17
CA ARG A 218 17.43 -0.40 -5.68
C ARG A 218 16.13 -1.08 -5.27
N GLY A 219 16.17 -2.41 -5.19
CA GLY A 219 15.06 -3.24 -4.71
C GLY A 219 14.16 -3.70 -5.85
N THR A 220 12.87 -3.87 -5.60
CA THR A 220 11.92 -4.40 -6.61
C THR A 220 10.59 -3.66 -6.59
N VAL A 221 10.04 -3.42 -7.77
CA VAL A 221 8.67 -2.95 -7.96
C VAL A 221 7.85 -3.93 -8.80
N GLU A 222 6.65 -4.24 -8.35
CA GLU A 222 5.65 -4.99 -9.13
C GLU A 222 4.59 -4.01 -9.61
N THR A 223 4.42 -3.88 -10.93
CA THR A 223 3.59 -2.85 -11.55
C THR A 223 2.43 -3.48 -12.32
N VAL A 224 1.24 -2.93 -12.10
CA VAL A 224 0.07 -3.10 -12.97
C VAL A 224 -0.19 -1.75 -13.62
N ALA A 225 0.31 -1.57 -14.85
CA ALA A 225 0.19 -0.32 -15.58
C ALA A 225 -1.20 -0.19 -16.21
N ALA A 226 -1.88 0.93 -15.98
CA ALA A 226 -3.16 1.21 -16.61
C ALA A 226 -3.03 1.25 -18.14
N PRO A 227 -4.07 0.89 -18.93
CA PRO A 227 -4.05 1.09 -20.38
C PRO A 227 -3.84 2.56 -20.75
N GLY A 228 -3.08 2.83 -21.82
CA GLY A 228 -2.76 4.20 -22.26
C GLY A 228 -3.30 4.52 -23.63
N GLY A 229 -3.65 5.80 -23.83
CA GLY A 229 -3.97 6.35 -25.14
C GLY A 229 -2.74 6.34 -26.06
N GLU A 230 -2.95 6.68 -27.32
CA GLU A 230 -1.87 6.78 -28.30
C GLU A 230 -0.77 7.78 -27.86
N GLY A 231 0.49 7.40 -28.06
CA GLY A 231 1.64 8.20 -27.63
C GLY A 231 1.83 8.27 -26.11
N SER A 232 1.17 7.40 -25.34
CA SER A 232 1.45 7.28 -23.90
C SER A 232 2.80 6.61 -23.65
N VAL A 233 3.48 7.07 -22.61
CA VAL A 233 4.76 6.55 -22.14
C VAL A 233 4.59 6.14 -20.68
N PHE A 234 4.95 4.90 -20.37
CA PHE A 234 5.12 4.44 -19.00
C PHE A 234 6.47 3.75 -18.91
N GLU A 235 7.38 4.32 -18.12
CA GLU A 235 8.74 3.84 -17.98
C GLU A 235 9.10 3.62 -16.51
N VAL A 236 9.73 2.49 -16.24
CA VAL A 236 10.50 2.26 -15.01
C VAL A 236 11.97 2.21 -15.39
N ARG A 237 12.73 3.19 -14.90
CA ARG A 237 14.16 3.32 -15.15
C ARG A 237 14.93 2.74 -13.98
N THR A 238 16.00 2.04 -14.29
CA THR A 238 17.05 1.66 -13.35
C THR A 238 18.36 2.29 -13.81
N ARG A 239 19.45 2.10 -13.06
CA ARG A 239 20.76 2.64 -13.45
C ARG A 239 21.21 2.21 -14.85
N GLY A 240 20.93 0.96 -15.24
CA GLY A 240 21.44 0.38 -16.48
C GLY A 240 20.37 0.07 -17.53
N ALA A 241 19.09 0.28 -17.25
CA ALA A 241 18.02 -0.13 -18.15
C ALA A 241 16.73 0.67 -17.99
N VAL A 242 15.92 0.68 -19.05
CA VAL A 242 14.58 1.27 -19.09
C VAL A 242 13.57 0.21 -19.51
N ALA A 243 12.57 -0.04 -18.66
CA ALA A 243 11.42 -0.88 -18.98
C ALA A 243 10.24 0.01 -19.43
N GLY A 244 9.92 -0.02 -20.72
CA GLY A 244 8.85 0.76 -21.35
C GLY A 244 7.63 -0.10 -21.67
N VAL A 245 6.44 0.35 -21.27
CA VAL A 245 5.22 -0.47 -21.39
C VAL A 245 4.02 0.25 -21.99
N ARG A 246 3.14 -0.54 -22.59
CA ARG A 246 1.79 -0.14 -23.01
C ARG A 246 0.75 -1.10 -22.43
N GLY A 247 0.38 -0.87 -21.16
CA GLY A 247 -0.66 -1.63 -20.45
C GLY A 247 -0.28 -3.08 -20.14
N THR A 248 0.45 -3.30 -19.05
CA THR A 248 1.05 -4.60 -18.71
C THR A 248 1.12 -4.86 -17.21
N GLN A 249 1.31 -6.13 -16.86
CA GLN A 249 1.73 -6.53 -15.52
C GLN A 249 3.17 -7.04 -15.57
N PHE A 250 4.07 -6.43 -14.81
CA PHE A 250 5.48 -6.75 -14.84
C PHE A 250 6.18 -6.44 -13.51
N ARG A 251 7.36 -7.00 -13.32
CA ARG A 251 8.25 -6.73 -12.19
C ARG A 251 9.57 -6.18 -12.70
N VAL A 252 10.13 -5.20 -11.99
CA VAL A 252 11.48 -4.69 -12.25
C VAL A 252 12.25 -4.77 -10.95
N SER A 253 13.42 -5.39 -10.99
CA SER A 253 14.38 -5.38 -9.88
C SER A 253 15.66 -4.65 -10.29
N ALA A 254 16.19 -3.85 -9.37
CA ALA A 254 17.46 -3.14 -9.49
C ALA A 254 18.41 -3.61 -8.40
N GLN A 255 19.57 -4.12 -8.82
CA GLN A 255 20.64 -4.62 -7.96
C GLN A 255 21.65 -3.51 -7.69
N GLU A 256 22.35 -3.59 -6.55
CA GLU A 256 23.31 -2.56 -6.14
C GLU A 256 24.53 -2.46 -7.06
N ASP A 257 24.88 -3.55 -7.74
CA ASP A 257 25.95 -3.60 -8.74
C ASP A 257 25.60 -2.85 -10.05
N GLY A 258 24.35 -2.39 -10.19
CA GLY A 258 23.83 -1.73 -11.38
C GLY A 258 23.11 -2.66 -12.35
N GLY A 259 23.05 -3.96 -12.05
CA GLY A 259 22.27 -4.93 -12.81
C GLY A 259 20.77 -4.74 -12.61
N SER A 260 19.98 -5.11 -13.60
CA SER A 260 18.52 -5.08 -13.51
C SER A 260 17.89 -6.31 -14.13
N ARG A 261 16.71 -6.69 -13.65
CA ARG A 261 15.89 -7.75 -14.26
C ARG A 261 14.48 -7.26 -14.44
N LEU A 262 13.86 -7.74 -15.51
CA LEU A 262 12.48 -7.53 -15.86
C LEU A 262 11.78 -8.89 -15.97
N GLU A 263 10.64 -9.03 -15.33
CA GLU A 263 9.71 -10.15 -15.51
C GLU A 263 8.37 -9.63 -16.04
N THR A 264 8.00 -10.01 -17.26
CA THR A 264 6.68 -9.65 -17.81
C THR A 264 5.71 -10.78 -17.52
N LEU A 265 4.69 -10.52 -16.68
CA LEU A 265 3.67 -11.50 -16.34
C LEU A 265 2.56 -11.52 -17.39
N GLU A 266 2.12 -10.33 -17.84
CA GLU A 266 1.09 -10.17 -18.85
C GLU A 266 1.42 -9.02 -19.81
N GLY A 267 1.09 -9.20 -21.08
CA GLY A 267 1.32 -8.24 -22.14
C GLY A 267 2.75 -8.31 -22.68
N LYS A 268 3.39 -7.17 -22.89
CA LYS A 268 4.75 -7.07 -23.44
C LYS A 268 5.45 -5.78 -23.02
N VAL A 269 6.73 -5.88 -22.72
CA VAL A 269 7.56 -4.77 -22.22
C VAL A 269 8.82 -4.67 -23.07
N ALA A 270 9.15 -3.46 -23.53
CA ALA A 270 10.44 -3.20 -24.14
C ALA A 270 11.46 -2.95 -23.03
N LEU A 271 12.56 -3.70 -23.03
CA LEU A 271 13.69 -3.53 -22.12
C LEU A 271 14.87 -2.97 -22.91
N GLY A 272 15.14 -1.69 -22.72
CA GLY A 272 16.26 -0.99 -23.36
C GLY A 272 17.44 -0.81 -22.40
N ALA A 273 18.65 -0.89 -22.93
CA ALA A 273 19.90 -0.44 -22.34
C ALA A 273 20.74 0.28 -23.41
N ASP A 274 21.86 0.90 -23.04
CA ASP A 274 22.69 1.67 -23.98
C ASP A 274 23.16 0.85 -25.20
N LEU A 275 23.37 -0.45 -25.01
CA LEU A 275 23.87 -1.37 -26.04
C LEU A 275 22.79 -2.18 -26.75
N GLY A 276 21.51 -1.86 -26.58
CA GLY A 276 20.42 -2.50 -27.33
C GLY A 276 19.09 -2.54 -26.59
N GLU A 277 18.08 -3.04 -27.29
CA GLU A 277 16.73 -3.21 -26.76
C GLU A 277 16.22 -4.61 -27.10
N VAL A 278 15.40 -5.18 -26.22
CA VAL A 278 14.68 -6.42 -26.48
C VAL A 278 13.22 -6.33 -26.02
N GLU A 279 12.32 -6.93 -26.80
CA GLU A 279 10.92 -7.08 -26.40
C GLU A 279 10.78 -8.33 -25.51
N VAL A 280 10.23 -8.16 -24.30
CA VAL A 280 9.97 -9.22 -23.34
C VAL A 280 8.46 -9.47 -23.31
N ALA A 281 8.03 -10.60 -23.87
CA ALA A 281 6.63 -11.00 -23.89
C ALA A 281 6.16 -11.56 -22.54
N GLY A 282 4.84 -11.63 -22.34
CA GLY A 282 4.21 -12.28 -21.18
C GLY A 282 4.75 -13.68 -20.92
N GLY A 283 5.00 -13.98 -19.64
CA GLY A 283 5.63 -15.21 -19.19
C GLY A 283 7.14 -15.30 -19.43
N HIS A 284 7.80 -14.20 -19.80
CA HIS A 284 9.26 -14.17 -19.99
C HIS A 284 9.93 -13.13 -19.09
N GLY A 285 11.23 -13.31 -18.88
CA GLY A 285 12.10 -12.33 -18.24
C GLY A 285 13.38 -12.08 -19.03
N SER A 286 13.99 -10.93 -18.81
CA SER A 286 15.31 -10.57 -19.33
C SER A 286 16.11 -9.80 -18.26
N ARG A 287 17.44 -9.87 -18.36
CA ARG A 287 18.38 -9.23 -17.44
C ARG A 287 19.30 -8.30 -18.23
N VAL A 288 19.66 -7.19 -17.61
CA VAL A 288 20.73 -6.30 -18.06
C VAL A 288 21.80 -6.31 -16.99
N LEU A 289 23.00 -6.78 -17.33
CA LEU A 289 24.18 -6.63 -16.48
C LEU A 289 24.78 -5.22 -16.66
N PRO A 290 25.56 -4.71 -15.69
CA PRO A 290 26.15 -3.38 -15.78
C PRO A 290 26.95 -3.18 -17.07
N GLY A 291 26.55 -2.20 -17.89
CA GLY A 291 27.21 -1.86 -19.15
C GLY A 291 27.03 -2.88 -20.28
N ALA A 292 26.13 -3.86 -20.14
CA ALA A 292 25.83 -4.86 -21.16
C ALA A 292 24.53 -4.55 -21.91
N ALA A 293 24.34 -5.18 -23.07
CA ALA A 293 23.05 -5.22 -23.74
C ALA A 293 22.06 -6.14 -22.96
N PRO A 294 20.75 -5.98 -23.14
CA PRO A 294 19.78 -6.91 -22.57
C PRO A 294 19.99 -8.34 -23.05
N GLU A 295 19.95 -9.30 -22.14
CA GLU A 295 19.97 -10.72 -22.47
C GLU A 295 18.71 -11.11 -23.26
N ALA A 296 18.81 -12.17 -24.07
CA ALA A 296 17.65 -12.73 -24.75
C ALA A 296 16.55 -13.15 -23.74
N PRO A 297 15.27 -12.85 -24.00
CA PRO A 297 14.18 -13.23 -23.12
C PRO A 297 14.12 -14.74 -22.91
N ARG A 298 13.88 -15.14 -21.67
CA ARG A 298 13.76 -16.54 -21.25
C ARG A 298 12.41 -16.79 -20.56
N PRO A 299 11.84 -18.00 -20.65
CA PRO A 299 10.57 -18.30 -19.99
C PRO A 299 10.73 -18.24 -18.47
N LEU A 300 9.73 -17.64 -17.80
CA LEU A 300 9.62 -17.64 -16.35
C LEU A 300 9.18 -19.02 -15.86
N LEU A 301 9.61 -19.38 -14.65
CA LEU A 301 9.20 -20.62 -13.99
C LEU A 301 7.68 -20.65 -13.78
N THR A 302 7.09 -21.83 -13.98
CA THR A 302 5.65 -22.06 -13.79
C THR A 302 5.25 -21.99 -12.32
N ALA A 303 3.96 -21.77 -12.06
CA ALA A 303 3.43 -21.65 -10.72
C ALA A 303 3.57 -22.97 -9.91
N PRO A 304 4.07 -22.94 -8.66
CA PRO A 304 4.11 -24.11 -7.80
C PRO A 304 2.71 -24.61 -7.48
N LEU A 305 2.55 -25.94 -7.46
CA LEU A 305 1.35 -26.57 -6.92
C LEU A 305 1.49 -26.66 -5.40
N LEU A 306 0.51 -26.12 -4.68
CA LEU A 306 0.48 -26.17 -3.22
C LEU A 306 -0.06 -27.51 -2.73
N ASN A 307 0.60 -28.10 -1.73
CA ASN A 307 0.13 -29.30 -1.03
C ASN A 307 -0.82 -28.91 0.11
N GLY A 308 -0.45 -27.91 0.92
CA GLY A 308 -1.31 -27.44 2.00
C GLY A 308 -0.60 -26.51 2.99
N PRO A 309 -1.34 -25.98 3.97
CA PRO A 309 -2.78 -26.13 4.16
C PRO A 309 -3.59 -25.25 3.19
N ARG A 310 -4.73 -25.75 2.72
CA ARG A 310 -5.67 -25.00 1.86
C ARG A 310 -6.57 -24.03 2.65
N GLY A 311 -6.77 -24.34 3.93
CA GLY A 311 -7.69 -23.72 4.87
C GLY A 311 -7.52 -24.39 6.24
N GLY A 312 -8.19 -23.85 7.26
CA GLY A 312 -8.23 -24.44 8.60
C GLY A 312 -7.87 -23.44 9.69
N SER A 313 -8.24 -23.80 10.92
CA SER A 313 -7.86 -23.09 12.14
C SER A 313 -6.84 -23.93 12.90
N PHE A 314 -5.73 -23.31 13.30
CA PHE A 314 -4.61 -23.96 13.95
C PHE A 314 -4.33 -23.26 15.28
N THR A 315 -3.94 -24.03 16.30
CA THR A 315 -3.45 -23.51 17.59
C THR A 315 -1.93 -23.35 17.60
N THR A 316 -1.22 -24.02 16.68
CA THR A 316 0.22 -23.89 16.47
C THR A 316 0.50 -23.50 15.02
N PRO A 317 1.56 -22.73 14.71
CA PRO A 317 1.86 -22.31 13.35
C PRO A 317 1.96 -23.51 12.39
N PRO A 318 1.18 -23.54 11.30
CA PRO A 318 1.22 -24.66 10.37
C PRO A 318 2.51 -24.64 9.53
N LYS A 319 2.87 -25.81 9.01
CA LYS A 319 3.88 -25.94 7.97
C LYS A 319 3.19 -25.78 6.60
N LEU A 320 3.67 -24.84 5.80
CA LEU A 320 3.24 -24.63 4.43
C LEU A 320 4.06 -25.54 3.52
N GLU A 321 3.43 -26.29 2.63
CA GLU A 321 4.08 -27.27 1.78
C GLU A 321 3.61 -27.17 0.33
N TRP A 322 4.52 -27.40 -0.61
CA TRP A 322 4.29 -27.34 -2.06
C TRP A 322 5.11 -28.40 -2.79
N PHE A 323 4.91 -28.53 -4.10
CA PHE A 323 5.71 -29.42 -4.95
C PHE A 323 6.88 -28.67 -5.60
N THR A 324 7.97 -29.38 -5.88
CA THR A 324 9.13 -28.83 -6.58
C THR A 324 8.76 -28.35 -7.98
N VAL A 325 9.22 -27.15 -8.35
CA VAL A 325 9.18 -26.62 -9.72
C VAL A 325 10.54 -26.87 -10.38
N ALA A 326 10.53 -27.46 -11.57
CA ALA A 326 11.76 -27.69 -12.33
C ALA A 326 12.49 -26.37 -12.61
N GLY A 327 13.80 -26.32 -12.34
CA GLY A 327 14.62 -25.10 -12.51
C GLY A 327 14.61 -24.14 -11.31
N ALA A 328 13.69 -24.30 -10.35
CA ALA A 328 13.70 -23.48 -9.14
C ALA A 328 14.93 -23.80 -8.27
N LYS A 329 15.63 -22.76 -7.83
CA LYS A 329 16.71 -22.84 -6.84
C LYS A 329 16.21 -22.53 -5.45
N THR A 330 15.36 -21.53 -5.33
CA THR A 330 14.71 -21.15 -4.07
C THR A 330 13.24 -20.85 -4.31
N TYR A 331 12.51 -20.60 -3.23
CA TYR A 331 11.14 -20.17 -3.26
C TYR A 331 10.96 -18.92 -2.41
N ARG A 332 10.15 -17.99 -2.90
CA ARG A 332 9.64 -16.86 -2.15
C ARG A 332 8.26 -17.20 -1.60
N VAL A 333 8.12 -17.23 -0.29
CA VAL A 333 6.86 -17.45 0.41
C VAL A 333 6.32 -16.11 0.85
N GLU A 334 5.12 -15.77 0.39
CA GLU A 334 4.45 -14.52 0.76
C GLU A 334 3.24 -14.82 1.66
N LEU A 335 3.19 -14.16 2.82
CA LEU A 335 2.06 -14.19 3.75
C LEU A 335 1.40 -12.82 3.79
N GLY A 336 0.16 -12.72 3.31
CA GLY A 336 -0.63 -11.49 3.27
C GLY A 336 -1.80 -11.49 4.26
N ARG A 337 -2.15 -10.32 4.79
CA ARG A 337 -3.41 -10.13 5.54
C ARG A 337 -4.65 -10.17 4.64
N THR A 338 -4.48 -9.91 3.35
CA THR A 338 -5.53 -9.92 2.32
C THR A 338 -5.15 -10.81 1.15
N ALA A 339 -6.17 -11.34 0.44
CA ALA A 339 -5.96 -12.24 -0.70
C ALA A 339 -5.38 -11.53 -1.94
N ASP A 340 -5.45 -10.21 -2.02
CA ASP A 340 -4.88 -9.43 -3.12
C ASP A 340 -3.39 -9.09 -2.92
N PHE A 341 -2.83 -9.37 -1.74
CA PHE A 341 -1.43 -9.08 -1.39
C PHE A 341 -1.06 -7.59 -1.59
N ALA A 342 -2.04 -6.69 -1.46
CA ALA A 342 -1.88 -5.25 -1.64
C ALA A 342 -0.95 -4.61 -0.59
N ALA A 343 -1.12 -4.98 0.69
CA ALA A 343 -0.19 -4.64 1.77
C ALA A 343 -0.20 -5.68 2.87
N SER A 344 0.63 -5.47 3.89
CA SER A 344 0.82 -6.41 5.00
C SER A 344 1.25 -7.78 4.52
N VAL A 345 2.14 -7.76 3.52
CA VAL A 345 2.77 -8.96 2.99
C VAL A 345 4.14 -9.11 3.62
N ARG A 346 4.32 -10.22 4.33
CA ARG A 346 5.62 -10.68 4.78
C ARG A 346 6.18 -11.66 3.75
N THR A 347 7.45 -11.48 3.44
CA THR A 347 8.13 -12.24 2.38
C THR A 347 9.28 -13.01 3.00
N TYR A 348 9.32 -14.31 2.76
CA TYR A 348 10.35 -15.21 3.25
C TYR A 348 10.99 -15.97 2.10
N GLU A 349 12.24 -16.37 2.29
CA GLU A 349 12.91 -17.29 1.38
C GLU A 349 12.91 -18.71 1.95
N ALA A 350 12.69 -19.70 1.08
CA ALA A 350 12.74 -21.11 1.41
C ALA A 350 13.60 -21.87 0.39
N GLN A 351 14.51 -22.71 0.89
CA GLN A 351 15.40 -23.55 0.08
C GLN A 351 14.76 -24.89 -0.32
N GLY A 352 13.70 -25.31 0.39
CA GLY A 352 13.01 -26.57 0.19
C GLY A 352 11.56 -26.40 -0.26
N GLN A 353 10.79 -27.48 -0.17
CA GLN A 353 9.37 -27.48 -0.57
C GLN A 353 8.43 -27.20 0.61
N ALA A 354 8.96 -26.59 1.67
CA ALA A 354 8.24 -26.32 2.88
C ALA A 354 8.75 -25.08 3.61
N PHE A 355 7.85 -24.46 4.36
CA PHE A 355 8.14 -23.32 5.23
C PHE A 355 7.31 -23.39 6.51
N THR A 356 7.95 -23.22 7.66
CA THR A 356 7.26 -23.14 8.95
C THR A 356 6.84 -21.71 9.22
N VAL A 357 5.55 -21.47 9.41
CA VAL A 357 5.03 -20.13 9.72
C VAL A 357 5.63 -19.61 11.03
N PRO A 358 6.06 -18.33 11.11
CA PRO A 358 6.56 -17.75 12.35
C PRO A 358 5.54 -17.75 13.48
N THR A 359 6.02 -17.92 14.72
CA THR A 359 5.18 -18.04 15.92
C THR A 359 4.58 -16.72 16.40
N ASP A 360 5.08 -15.58 15.92
CA ASP A 360 4.54 -14.24 16.22
C ASP A 360 3.25 -13.92 15.44
N LEU A 361 2.91 -14.73 14.43
CA LEU A 361 1.72 -14.50 13.64
C LEU A 361 0.46 -14.97 14.37
N THR A 362 -0.63 -14.22 14.20
CA THR A 362 -1.96 -14.56 14.73
C THR A 362 -3.05 -14.15 13.75
N GLY A 363 -4.22 -14.76 13.88
CA GLY A 363 -5.39 -14.52 13.05
C GLY A 363 -5.29 -15.12 11.65
N LYS A 364 -6.09 -14.57 10.72
CA LYS A 364 -6.19 -15.05 9.34
C LYS A 364 -5.04 -14.55 8.48
N TRP A 365 -4.46 -15.46 7.71
CA TRP A 365 -3.41 -15.20 6.73
C TRP A 365 -3.72 -15.87 5.40
N PHE A 366 -3.38 -15.18 4.32
CA PHE A 366 -3.35 -15.71 2.96
C PHE A 366 -1.91 -15.98 2.58
N TRP A 367 -1.65 -17.04 1.83
CA TRP A 367 -0.29 -17.38 1.43
C TRP A 367 -0.21 -17.84 -0.01
N ARG A 368 0.95 -17.53 -0.62
CA ARG A 368 1.34 -17.98 -1.96
C ARG A 368 2.83 -18.22 -2.02
N VAL A 369 3.25 -19.02 -2.99
CA VAL A 369 4.65 -19.37 -3.22
C VAL A 369 5.04 -19.00 -4.64
N LEU A 370 6.19 -18.36 -4.80
CA LEU A 370 6.78 -18.04 -6.10
C LEU A 370 8.12 -18.77 -6.23
N PRO A 371 8.38 -19.50 -7.32
CA PRO A 371 9.66 -20.14 -7.55
C PRO A 371 10.66 -19.10 -8.05
N VAL A 372 11.93 -19.27 -7.68
CA VAL A 372 13.01 -18.39 -8.07
C VAL A 372 14.11 -19.22 -8.72
N ASP A 373 14.54 -18.84 -9.93
CA ASP A 373 15.57 -19.57 -10.67
C ASP A 373 17.00 -19.23 -10.20
N ALA A 374 18.01 -19.81 -10.85
CA ALA A 374 19.42 -19.59 -10.49
C ALA A 374 19.93 -18.18 -10.76
N ASP A 375 19.31 -17.47 -11.70
CA ASP A 375 19.59 -16.08 -12.03
C ASP A 375 18.70 -15.10 -11.23
N GLY A 376 17.88 -15.66 -10.34
CA GLY A 376 16.97 -15.02 -9.41
C GLY A 376 15.72 -14.43 -10.04
N PHE A 377 15.34 -14.84 -11.26
CA PHE A 377 14.05 -14.49 -11.83
C PHE A 377 12.92 -15.10 -11.02
N ILE A 378 11.90 -14.28 -10.74
CA ILE A 378 10.74 -14.73 -9.96
C ILE A 378 9.65 -15.22 -10.91
N GLY A 379 9.30 -16.49 -10.79
CA GLY A 379 8.26 -17.14 -11.59
C GLY A 379 6.83 -16.70 -11.25
N PHE A 380 5.88 -17.44 -11.80
CA PHE A 380 4.46 -17.22 -11.54
C PHE A 380 4.10 -17.59 -10.09
N PRO A 381 3.22 -16.82 -9.42
CA PRO A 381 2.74 -17.20 -8.10
C PRO A 381 1.83 -18.42 -8.16
N SER A 382 1.89 -19.24 -7.12
CA SER A 382 0.92 -20.31 -6.88
C SER A 382 -0.52 -19.76 -6.77
N LYS A 383 -1.49 -20.67 -6.74
CA LYS A 383 -2.82 -20.34 -6.19
C LYS A 383 -2.68 -19.83 -4.76
N ILE A 384 -3.63 -19.01 -4.33
CA ILE A 384 -3.65 -18.44 -2.98
C ILE A 384 -4.45 -19.38 -2.08
N PHE A 385 -3.82 -19.83 -1.01
CA PHE A 385 -4.47 -20.56 0.07
C PHE A 385 -4.51 -19.68 1.33
N ALA A 386 -5.22 -20.14 2.37
CA ALA A 386 -5.33 -19.41 3.62
C ALA A 386 -5.25 -20.35 4.82
N PHE A 387 -4.97 -19.77 5.98
CA PHE A 387 -5.12 -20.43 7.29
C PHE A 387 -5.50 -19.38 8.34
N ASP A 388 -5.97 -19.84 9.50
CA ASP A 388 -6.25 -19.00 10.66
C ASP A 388 -5.48 -19.55 11.86
N LEU A 389 -4.72 -18.70 12.54
CA LEU A 389 -3.89 -19.07 13.68
C LEU A 389 -4.48 -18.45 14.94
N ARG A 390 -5.09 -19.29 15.79
CA ARG A 390 -5.77 -18.90 17.03
C ARG A 390 -5.11 -19.66 18.19
N PRO A 391 -4.12 -19.04 18.85
CA PRO A 391 -3.39 -19.66 19.96
C PRO A 391 -4.31 -20.15 21.08
#